data_AF-A0A4R4T1W7-F1
#
_entry.id   AF-A0A4R4T1W7-F1
#
_cell.length_a   1.000
_cell.length_b   1.000
_cell.length_c   1.000
_cell.angle_alpha   90.00
_cell.angle_beta   90.00
_cell.angle_gamma   90.00
#
_symmetry.space_group_name_H-M   'P 1'
#
loop_
_entity.id
_entity.type
_entity.pdbx_description
1 polymer ?
#
loop_
_entity_poly.entity_id
_entity_poly.type
_entity_poly.pdbx_seq_one_letter_code
_entity_poly.pdbx_strand_id
1 'polypeptide(L)'
;MVRIIGEKTTQQKGGQVRRHPILERSRHDMFHVLRHTYASVQLEAGESVVSLSQWLVHASPAITLEHYAHFMPGAGRRGLAAIDLWLAA
;
A
#
# COMPACT_ATOMS: atom_id res chain seq x y z
N MET A 1 7.37 15.25 4.91
CA MET A 1 7.80 15.24 6.33
C MET A 1 6.57 15.47 7.20
N VAL A 2 6.27 14.57 8.14
CA VAL A 2 5.07 14.68 8.99
C VAL A 2 5.25 15.84 9.97
N ARG A 3 4.40 16.86 9.86
CA ARG A 3 4.41 18.05 10.71
C ARG A 3 3.46 17.88 11.88
N ILE A 4 3.92 18.19 13.09
CA ILE A 4 3.09 18.19 14.30
C ILE A 4 2.44 19.58 14.41
N ILE A 5 1.11 19.62 14.52
CA ILE A 5 0.30 20.85 14.63
C ILE A 5 -0.34 21.03 16.01
N GLY A 6 -0.19 20.07 16.91
CA GLY A 6 -0.67 20.21 18.28
C GLY A 6 -0.49 18.95 19.11
N GLU A 7 -1.11 18.94 20.29
CA GLU A 7 -1.04 17.82 21.23
C GLU A 7 -2.42 17.64 21.85
N LYS A 8 -2.94 16.40 21.86
CA LYS A 8 -4.14 16.05 22.62
C LYS A 8 -3.74 15.37 23.91
N THR A 9 -4.30 15.86 25.00
CA THR A 9 -4.20 15.25 26.31
C THR A 9 -5.50 14.52 26.62
N THR A 10 -5.40 13.20 26.80
CA THR A 10 -6.51 12.38 27.30
C THR A 10 -6.23 12.06 28.76
N GLN A 11 -7.09 12.55 29.66
CA GLN A 11 -7.11 12.09 31.06
C GLN A 11 -7.87 10.78 31.14
N GLN A 12 -7.24 9.74 31.67
CA GLN A 12 -7.94 8.50 32.03
C GLN A 12 -8.42 8.57 33.49
N LYS A 13 -9.53 7.88 33.80
CA LYS A 13 -10.03 7.70 35.17
C LYS A 13 -8.94 6.98 35.98
N GLY A 14 -8.18 7.75 36.77
CA GLY A 14 -6.96 7.29 37.45
C GLY A 14 -5.83 8.32 37.52
N GLY A 15 -6.02 9.55 36.99
CA GLY A 15 -5.03 10.64 37.11
C GLY A 15 -3.86 10.55 36.12
N GLN A 16 -3.76 9.47 35.35
CA GLN A 16 -2.78 9.35 34.28
C GLN A 16 -3.22 10.16 33.06
N VAL A 17 -2.37 11.11 32.67
CA VAL A 17 -2.58 11.99 31.53
C VAL A 17 -1.74 11.48 30.36
N ARG A 18 -2.38 10.95 29.31
CA ARG A 18 -1.69 10.51 28.09
C ARG A 18 -1.67 11.63 27.06
N ARG A 19 -0.51 11.86 26.47
CA ARG A 19 -0.23 12.90 25.48
C ARG A 19 -0.02 12.27 24.11
N HIS A 20 -0.78 12.72 23.12
CA HIS A 20 -0.68 12.26 21.74
C HIS A 20 -0.47 13.44 20.79
N PRO A 21 0.56 13.44 19.93
CA PRO A 21 0.76 14.51 18.96
C PRO A 21 -0.38 14.50 17.93
N ILE A 22 -0.90 15.69 17.61
CA ILE A 22 -1.81 15.93 16.50
C ILE A 22 -0.93 16.17 15.28
N LEU A 23 -1.02 15.26 14.32
CA LEU A 23 -0.29 15.36 13.06
C LEU A 23 -1.10 16.18 12.05
N GLU A 24 -0.40 16.95 11.23
CA GLU A 24 -1.01 17.70 10.15
C GLU A 24 -1.57 16.74 9.11
N ARG A 25 -2.81 17.02 8.66
CA ARG A 25 -3.52 16.19 7.70
C ARG A 25 -3.00 16.47 6.28
N SER A 26 -1.74 16.15 6.02
CA SER A 26 -1.18 16.12 4.67
C SER A 26 -1.55 14.78 4.03
N ARG A 27 -2.38 14.82 2.97
CA ARG A 27 -2.76 13.59 2.22
C ARG A 27 -1.54 12.91 1.60
N HIS A 28 -0.52 13.69 1.25
CA HIS A 28 0.73 13.22 0.67
C HIS A 28 1.64 12.54 1.69
N ASP A 29 1.74 13.04 2.93
CA ASP A 29 2.72 12.57 3.91
C ASP A 29 2.20 11.51 4.90
N MET A 30 0.91 11.16 4.84
CA MET A 30 0.31 10.17 5.74
C MET A 30 0.54 8.72 5.25
N PHE A 31 -0.31 7.78 5.66
CA PHE A 31 -0.29 6.36 5.30
C PHE A 31 -0.45 6.06 3.79
N HIS A 32 -0.69 7.08 2.95
CA HIS A 32 -0.76 6.90 1.51
C HIS A 32 0.57 6.38 0.94
N VAL A 33 1.71 6.89 1.41
CA VAL A 33 3.03 6.38 0.99
C VAL A 33 3.21 4.91 1.38
N LEU A 34 2.76 4.53 2.58
CA LEU A 34 2.82 3.13 3.03
C LEU A 34 1.95 2.22 2.17
N ARG A 35 0.72 2.65 1.85
CA ARG A 35 -0.18 1.92 0.95
C ARG A 35 0.43 1.75 -0.44
N HIS A 36 1.07 2.79 -0.97
CA HIS A 36 1.77 2.72 -2.25
C HIS A 36 2.97 1.77 -2.19
N THR A 37 3.77 1.83 -1.12
CA THR A 37 4.92 0.95 -0.90
C THR A 37 4.47 -0.52 -0.85
N TYR A 38 3.46 -0.83 -0.04
CA TYR A 38 2.90 -2.18 0.06
C TYR A 38 2.43 -2.71 -1.30
N ALA A 39 1.67 -1.92 -2.05
CA ALA A 39 1.18 -2.31 -3.37
C ALA A 39 2.32 -2.55 -4.37
N SER A 40 3.34 -1.68 -4.38
CA SER A 40 4.50 -1.82 -5.28
C SER A 40 5.27 -3.12 -5.02
N VAL A 41 5.55 -3.45 -3.77
CA VAL A 41 6.30 -4.67 -3.38
C VAL A 41 5.53 -5.93 -3.77
N GLN A 42 4.22 -5.98 -3.52
CA GLN A 42 3.39 -7.15 -3.88
C GLN A 42 3.36 -7.38 -5.40
N LEU A 43 3.21 -6.32 -6.20
CA LEU A 43 3.16 -6.43 -7.66
C LEU A 43 4.51 -6.81 -8.26
N GLU A 44 5.60 -6.26 -7.73
CA GLU A 44 6.95 -6.65 -8.11
C GLU A 44 7.17 -8.15 -7.85
N ALA A 45 6.74 -8.66 -6.68
CA ALA A 45 6.80 -10.08 -6.35
C ALA A 45 5.90 -10.97 -7.25
N GLY A 46 4.94 -10.37 -7.97
CA GLY A 46 4.07 -11.07 -8.91
C GLY A 46 2.74 -11.52 -8.36
N GLU A 47 2.31 -10.88 -7.29
CA GLU A 47 0.99 -11.06 -6.74
C GLU A 47 -0.10 -10.69 -7.76
N SER A 48 -1.26 -11.32 -7.63
CA SER A 48 -2.42 -11.03 -8.46
C SER A 48 -2.96 -9.61 -8.18
N VAL A 49 -3.17 -8.86 -9.26
CA VAL A 49 -3.82 -7.53 -9.21
C VAL A 49 -5.21 -7.60 -8.58
N VAL A 50 -5.93 -8.72 -8.76
CA VAL A 50 -7.25 -8.94 -8.17
C VAL A 50 -7.14 -9.13 -6.66
N SER A 51 -6.22 -9.97 -6.19
CA SER A 51 -5.96 -10.18 -4.76
C SER A 51 -5.57 -8.86 -4.09
N LEU A 52 -4.63 -8.12 -4.70
CA LEU A 52 -4.19 -6.83 -4.19
C LEU A 52 -5.33 -5.80 -4.16
N SER A 53 -6.18 -5.76 -5.20
CA SER A 53 -7.36 -4.91 -5.24
C SER A 53 -8.31 -5.17 -4.06
N GLN A 54 -8.50 -6.44 -3.69
CA GLN A 54 -9.35 -6.83 -2.57
C GLN A 54 -8.73 -6.42 -1.23
N TRP A 55 -7.44 -6.66 -1.02
CA TRP A 55 -6.75 -6.27 0.22
C TRP A 55 -6.71 -4.75 0.41
N LEU A 56 -6.59 -4.01 -0.68
CA LEU A 56 -6.64 -2.55 -0.68
C LEU A 56 -8.07 -2.00 -0.60
N VAL A 57 -9.09 -2.87 -0.67
CA VAL A 57 -10.51 -2.50 -0.65
C VAL A 57 -10.85 -1.51 -1.78
N HIS A 58 -10.39 -1.81 -2.99
CA HIS A 58 -10.79 -1.08 -4.19
C HIS A 58 -12.12 -1.62 -4.73
N ALA A 59 -12.95 -0.71 -5.24
CA ALA A 59 -14.22 -1.06 -5.89
C ALA A 59 -14.02 -1.88 -7.19
N SER A 60 -12.86 -1.76 -7.82
CA SER A 60 -12.51 -2.52 -9.02
C SER A 60 -10.98 -2.69 -9.15
N PRO A 61 -10.49 -3.83 -9.67
CA PRO A 61 -9.08 -4.02 -10.02
C PRO A 61 -8.53 -3.01 -11.02
N ALA A 62 -9.38 -2.39 -11.83
CA ALA A 62 -8.98 -1.32 -12.75
C ALA A 62 -8.34 -0.14 -12.02
N ILE A 63 -8.82 0.19 -10.81
CA ILE A 63 -8.25 1.25 -9.97
C ILE A 63 -6.80 0.90 -9.59
N THR A 64 -6.55 -0.37 -9.24
CA THR A 64 -5.20 -0.85 -8.92
C THR A 64 -4.29 -0.74 -10.14
N LEU A 65 -4.76 -1.12 -11.33
CA LEU A 65 -3.96 -1.01 -12.56
C LEU A 65 -3.62 0.43 -12.89
N GLU A 66 -4.59 1.35 -12.84
CA GLU A 66 -4.37 2.77 -13.11
C GLU A 66 -3.28 3.36 -12.21
N HIS A 67 -3.25 2.95 -10.93
CA HIS A 67 -2.34 3.52 -9.95
C HIS A 67 -0.97 2.82 -9.89
N TYR A 68 -0.89 1.53 -10.27
CA TYR A 68 0.29 0.72 -9.99
C TYR A 68 0.88 -0.04 -11.18
N ALA A 69 0.30 0.06 -12.39
CA ALA A 69 0.81 -0.66 -13.56
C ALA A 69 2.30 -0.40 -13.86
N HIS A 70 2.81 0.78 -13.51
CA HIS A 70 4.22 1.15 -13.70
C HIS A 70 5.20 0.39 -12.78
N PHE A 71 4.73 -0.24 -11.69
CA PHE A 71 5.53 -1.09 -10.81
C PHE A 71 5.65 -2.55 -11.28
N MET A 72 5.17 -2.85 -12.49
CA MET A 72 5.27 -4.19 -13.10
C MET A 72 6.24 -4.23 -14.29
N PRO A 73 7.46 -3.65 -14.23
CA PRO A 73 8.40 -3.72 -15.34
C PRO A 73 8.84 -5.19 -15.55
N GLY A 74 8.56 -5.72 -16.73
CA GLY A 74 8.93 -7.09 -17.08
C GLY A 74 7.99 -8.18 -16.54
N ALA A 75 6.76 -7.85 -16.11
CA ALA A 75 5.74 -8.85 -15.77
C ALA A 75 5.49 -9.87 -16.90
N GLY A 76 5.69 -9.47 -18.16
CA GLY A 76 5.63 -10.37 -19.31
C GLY A 76 6.72 -11.46 -19.31
N ARG A 77 7.91 -11.20 -18.75
CA ARG A 77 9.03 -12.17 -18.74
C ARG A 77 8.73 -13.40 -17.88
N ARG A 78 8.07 -13.22 -16.73
CA ARG A 78 7.64 -14.34 -15.87
C ARG A 78 6.61 -15.21 -16.58
N GLY A 79 5.66 -14.58 -17.27
CA GLY A 79 4.65 -15.29 -18.06
C GLY A 79 5.28 -16.13 -19.18
N LEU A 80 6.25 -15.56 -19.89
CA LEU A 80 7.02 -16.29 -20.92
C LEU A 80 7.76 -17.49 -20.33
N ALA A 81 8.54 -17.28 -19.25
CA ALA A 81 9.28 -18.36 -18.60
C ALA A 81 8.35 -19.50 -18.11
N ALA A 82 7.15 -19.17 -17.64
CA ALA A 82 6.17 -20.17 -17.21
C ALA A 82 5.65 -21.03 -18.38
N ILE A 83 5.40 -20.41 -19.54
CA ILE A 83 5.01 -21.14 -20.76
C ILE A 83 6.17 -22.00 -21.29
N ASP A 84 7.39 -21.46 -21.31
CA ASP A 84 8.58 -22.21 -21.75
C ASP A 84 8.79 -23.47 -20.90
N LEU A 85 8.63 -23.37 -19.57
CA LEU A 85 8.69 -24.51 -18.66
C LEU A 85 7.57 -25.52 -18.91
N TRP A 86 6.35 -25.05 -19.17
CA TRP A 86 5.21 -25.94 -19.45
C TRP A 86 5.38 -26.71 -20.76
N LEU A 87 5.94 -26.07 -21.78
CA LEU A 87 6.21 -26.69 -23.08
C LEU A 87 7.40 -27.66 -23.04
N ALA A 88 8.30 -27.52 -22.06
CA ALA A 88 9.47 -28.37 -21.89
C ALA A 88 9.21 -29.60 -20.99
N ALA A 89 8.03 -29.70 -20.37
CA ALA A 89 7.59 -30.81 -19.53
C ALA A 89 6.85 -31.89 -20.34
#